data_AF-A0AA35KZN6-F1
#
_entry.id   AF-A0AA35KZN6-F1
#
_cell.length_a   1.000
_cell.length_b   1.000
_cell.length_c   1.000
_cell.angle_alpha   90.00
_cell.angle_beta   90.00
_cell.angle_gamma   90.00
#
_symmetry.space_group_name_H-M   'P 1'
#
loop_
_entity.id
_entity.type
_entity.pdbx_description
1 polymer ?
#
loop_
_entity_poly.entity_id
_entity_poly.type
_entity_poly.pdbx_seq_one_letter_code
_entity_poly.pdbx_strand_id
1 'polypeptide(L)'
;MNLFRFCGMHAGGMHAGYPIMSDVTVSVTGHQSVKITNMQMYTEGAWDALRELGHNQQRSGWDFPPHTTDATCYLWSIYVNETVLEIPREKAHPDLDPNVRKKRVKDYIQGGAQLKDFTAWTALEPYLTGK
;
A
#
# COMPACT_ATOMS: atom_id res chain seq x y z
N MET A 1 24.83 -8.99 1.85
CA MET A 1 23.73 -9.65 1.11
C MET A 1 22.97 -8.55 0.41
N ASN A 2 23.33 -8.25 -0.84
CA ASN A 2 22.78 -7.12 -1.59
C ASN A 2 21.53 -7.58 -2.34
N LEU A 3 20.36 -7.33 -1.76
CA LEU A 3 19.09 -7.91 -2.21
C LEU A 3 18.34 -7.09 -3.28
N PHE A 4 18.97 -6.07 -3.88
CA PHE A 4 18.28 -5.17 -4.83
C PHE A 4 19.16 -4.94 -6.07
N ARG A 5 18.64 -5.27 -7.26
CA ARG A 5 19.28 -5.06 -8.56
C ARG A 5 18.32 -4.28 -9.47
N PHE A 6 18.83 -3.27 -10.17
CA PHE A 6 18.07 -2.15 -10.75
C PHE A 6 17.72 -2.34 -12.23
N CYS A 7 16.43 -2.18 -12.60
CA CYS A 7 15.96 -1.89 -13.95
C CYS A 7 14.53 -1.30 -13.86
N GLY A 8 14.23 -0.19 -14.54
CA GLY A 8 12.99 0.57 -14.34
C GLY A 8 11.77 0.01 -15.06
N MET A 9 10.55 0.29 -14.55
CA MET A 9 9.32 0.53 -15.34
C MET A 9 8.05 0.86 -14.51
N HIS A 10 7.16 1.61 -15.18
CA HIS A 10 5.76 2.03 -14.98
C HIS A 10 5.31 2.77 -13.68
N ALA A 11 5.02 4.06 -13.88
CA ALA A 11 4.18 5.01 -13.12
C ALA A 11 4.46 5.31 -11.63
N GLY A 12 5.37 4.59 -10.95
CA GLY A 12 5.66 4.83 -9.53
C GLY A 12 7.14 4.84 -9.13
N GLY A 13 8.05 4.66 -10.09
CA GLY A 13 9.48 4.57 -9.77
C GLY A 13 9.88 3.32 -8.99
N MET A 14 8.96 2.39 -8.70
CA MET A 14 9.21 1.07 -8.14
C MET A 14 8.32 0.02 -8.80
N HIS A 15 8.77 -1.24 -8.81
CA HIS A 15 8.03 -2.37 -9.34
C HIS A 15 8.29 -3.64 -8.49
N ALA A 16 7.21 -4.29 -8.06
CA ALA A 16 7.21 -5.65 -7.53
C ALA A 16 7.75 -6.68 -8.54
N GLY A 17 8.20 -7.84 -8.07
CA GLY A 17 8.77 -8.89 -8.92
C GLY A 17 9.96 -9.61 -8.31
N TYR A 18 10.68 -10.36 -9.13
CA TYR A 18 11.94 -10.99 -8.73
C TYR A 18 13.02 -10.69 -9.79
N PRO A 19 13.86 -9.64 -9.59
CA PRO A 19 13.97 -8.82 -8.39
C PRO A 19 12.86 -7.75 -8.25
N ILE A 20 12.66 -7.24 -7.04
CA ILE A 20 11.94 -5.98 -6.79
C ILE A 20 12.87 -4.84 -7.22
N MET A 21 12.34 -3.89 -7.98
CA MET A 21 13.16 -2.87 -8.65
C MET A 21 12.66 -1.46 -8.37
N SER A 22 13.55 -0.48 -8.51
CA SER A 22 13.24 0.94 -8.44
C SER A 22 14.04 1.74 -9.45
N ASP A 23 13.46 2.84 -9.93
CA ASP A 23 14.11 3.84 -10.75
C ASP A 23 15.12 4.63 -9.91
N VAL A 24 16.37 4.59 -10.36
CA VAL A 24 17.48 5.31 -9.74
C VAL A 24 17.29 6.83 -9.74
N THR A 25 16.49 7.38 -10.65
CA THR A 25 16.18 8.82 -10.70
C THR A 25 15.20 9.26 -9.62
N VAL A 26 14.26 8.38 -9.23
CA VAL A 26 13.29 8.59 -8.13
C VAL A 26 14.01 8.57 -6.77
N SER A 27 15.15 7.89 -6.67
CA SER A 27 16.04 7.95 -5.51
C SER A 27 16.68 9.32 -5.26
N VAL A 28 16.76 10.18 -6.28
CA VAL A 28 17.49 11.46 -6.23
C VAL A 28 16.54 12.63 -5.98
N THR A 29 15.25 12.49 -6.34
CA THR A 29 14.23 13.54 -6.21
C THR A 29 13.51 13.56 -4.86
N GLY A 30 13.93 12.73 -3.89
CA GLY A 30 13.37 12.76 -2.53
C GLY A 30 12.07 11.96 -2.36
N HIS A 31 11.69 11.13 -3.34
CA HIS A 31 10.69 10.10 -3.09
C HIS A 31 11.30 9.08 -2.12
N GLN A 32 10.64 8.90 -0.96
CA GLN A 32 11.11 8.06 0.15
C GLN A 32 11.34 6.58 -0.22
N SER A 33 11.00 6.16 -1.42
CA SER A 33 10.96 4.76 -1.85
C SER A 33 12.33 4.05 -1.94
N VAL A 34 13.45 4.76 -2.12
CA VAL A 34 14.73 4.10 -2.51
C VAL A 34 15.80 4.10 -1.42
N LYS A 35 15.72 5.03 -0.47
CA LYS A 35 16.69 5.14 0.63
C LYS A 35 16.00 5.54 1.92
N ILE A 36 15.28 4.58 2.50
CA ILE A 36 14.71 4.76 3.83
C ILE A 36 15.80 4.43 4.85
N THR A 37 16.25 5.43 5.60
CA THR A 37 17.08 5.18 6.79
C THR A 37 16.23 4.51 7.87
N ASN A 38 16.86 3.77 8.80
CA ASN A 38 16.13 3.22 9.96
C ASN A 38 15.28 4.30 10.64
N MET A 39 15.85 5.49 10.87
CA MET A 39 15.13 6.61 11.48
C MET A 39 13.88 7.01 10.67
N GLN A 40 14.02 7.17 9.35
CA GLN A 40 12.88 7.51 8.49
C GLN A 40 11.80 6.43 8.47
N MET A 41 12.18 5.14 8.54
CA MET A 41 11.18 4.06 8.64
C MET A 41 10.29 4.22 9.88
N TYR A 42 10.86 4.60 11.03
CA TYR A 42 10.11 4.76 12.28
C TYR A 42 9.38 6.12 12.38
N THR A 43 9.83 7.16 11.69
CA THR A 43 9.22 8.51 11.79
C THR A 43 8.24 8.83 10.68
N GLU A 44 8.51 8.38 9.45
CA GLU A 44 7.76 8.71 8.23
C GLU A 44 7.05 7.48 7.64
N GLY A 45 7.41 6.28 8.12
CA GLY A 45 6.92 5.01 7.59
C GLY A 45 7.66 4.56 6.34
N ALA A 46 7.26 3.41 5.81
CA ALA A 46 7.83 2.82 4.58
C ALA A 46 6.72 2.39 3.60
N TRP A 47 5.59 3.11 3.61
CA TRP A 47 4.33 2.68 2.98
C TRP A 47 4.47 2.21 1.53
N ASP A 48 5.12 3.01 0.68
CA ASP A 48 5.27 2.70 -0.75
C ASP A 48 6.20 1.50 -1.00
N ALA A 49 7.31 1.41 -0.27
CA ALA A 49 8.20 0.26 -0.38
C ALA A 49 7.49 -1.02 0.09
N LEU A 50 6.71 -0.94 1.17
CA LEU A 50 5.93 -2.06 1.70
C LEU A 50 4.79 -2.46 0.75
N ARG A 51 4.20 -1.52 0.01
CA ARG A 51 3.18 -1.80 -1.01
C ARG A 51 3.73 -2.68 -2.12
N GLU A 52 4.93 -2.37 -2.61
CA GLU A 52 5.62 -3.16 -3.63
C GLU A 52 6.04 -4.54 -3.12
N LEU A 53 6.44 -4.66 -1.84
CA LEU A 53 6.61 -5.98 -1.22
C LEU A 53 5.28 -6.73 -1.09
N GLY A 54 4.21 -6.02 -0.77
CA GLY A 54 2.87 -6.57 -0.64
C GLY A 54 2.35 -7.15 -1.96
N HIS A 55 2.67 -6.52 -3.09
CA HIS A 55 2.34 -7.03 -4.42
C HIS A 55 2.90 -8.45 -4.67
N ASN A 56 4.12 -8.75 -4.18
CA ASN A 56 4.71 -10.10 -4.27
C ASN A 56 3.97 -11.15 -3.41
N GLN A 57 3.16 -10.72 -2.43
CA GLN A 57 2.44 -11.59 -1.53
C GLN A 57 0.96 -11.73 -1.89
N GLN A 58 0.49 -11.01 -2.91
CA GLN A 58 -0.90 -11.12 -3.37
C GLN A 58 -1.19 -12.51 -3.94
N ARG A 59 -2.44 -12.92 -3.80
CA ARG A 59 -2.96 -14.17 -4.37
C ARG A 59 -4.09 -13.80 -5.31
N SER A 60 -3.97 -14.21 -6.57
CA SER A 60 -4.93 -13.86 -7.62
C SER A 60 -6.38 -14.26 -7.30
N GLY A 61 -6.60 -15.27 -6.46
CA GLY A 61 -7.95 -15.67 -6.02
C GLY A 61 -8.65 -14.67 -5.09
N TRP A 62 -7.96 -13.65 -4.59
CA TRP A 62 -8.50 -12.65 -3.66
C TRP A 62 -8.67 -11.27 -4.27
N ASP A 63 -8.29 -11.10 -5.54
CA ASP A 63 -8.39 -9.84 -6.27
C ASP A 63 -9.52 -9.92 -7.32
N PHE A 64 -10.21 -8.80 -7.53
CA PHE A 64 -11.19 -8.59 -8.59
C PHE A 64 -10.66 -7.53 -9.58
N PRO A 65 -9.82 -7.94 -10.55
CA PRO A 65 -9.31 -7.02 -11.56
C PRO A 65 -10.43 -6.39 -12.38
N PRO A 66 -10.29 -5.12 -12.81
CA PRO A 66 -9.13 -4.24 -12.58
C PRO A 66 -9.23 -3.42 -11.28
N HIS A 67 -10.32 -3.54 -10.52
CA HIS A 67 -10.70 -2.55 -9.51
C HIS A 67 -9.95 -2.68 -8.18
N THR A 68 -9.47 -3.87 -7.83
CA THR A 68 -8.90 -4.15 -6.49
C THR A 68 -7.43 -4.58 -6.53
N THR A 69 -6.70 -4.33 -7.63
CA THR A 69 -5.31 -4.77 -7.80
C THR A 69 -4.40 -4.31 -6.67
N ASP A 70 -4.67 -3.15 -6.06
CA ASP A 70 -3.87 -2.63 -4.94
C ASP A 70 -4.47 -2.93 -3.56
N ALA A 71 -5.67 -3.52 -3.48
CA ALA A 71 -6.35 -3.69 -2.19
C ALA A 71 -5.56 -4.62 -1.25
N THR A 72 -5.22 -5.81 -1.73
CA THR A 72 -4.61 -6.85 -0.89
C THR A 72 -3.12 -6.58 -0.64
N CYS A 73 -2.42 -5.81 -1.49
CA CYS A 73 -1.04 -5.40 -1.20
C CYS A 73 -0.97 -4.39 -0.04
N TYR A 74 -1.95 -3.49 0.11
CA TYR A 74 -2.00 -2.54 1.23
C TYR A 74 -2.10 -3.21 2.60
N LEU A 75 -2.66 -4.43 2.70
CA LEU A 75 -2.72 -5.19 3.95
C LEU A 75 -1.34 -5.41 4.55
N TRP A 76 -0.33 -5.65 3.72
CA TRP A 76 1.05 -5.83 4.16
C TRP A 76 1.65 -4.50 4.65
N SER A 77 1.40 -3.40 3.95
CA SER A 77 1.80 -2.06 4.41
C SER A 77 1.21 -1.73 5.77
N ILE A 78 -0.08 -2.00 5.97
CA ILE A 78 -0.75 -1.79 7.27
C ILE A 78 -0.14 -2.69 8.34
N TYR A 79 -0.03 -3.99 8.06
CA TYR A 79 0.45 -4.97 9.03
C TYR A 79 1.86 -4.64 9.54
N VAL A 80 2.78 -4.28 8.65
CA VAL A 80 4.16 -3.94 9.03
C VAL A 80 4.21 -2.63 9.81
N ASN A 81 3.46 -1.61 9.40
CA ASN A 81 3.39 -0.36 10.16
C ASN A 81 2.84 -0.58 11.58
N GLU A 82 1.73 -1.32 11.71
CA GLU A 82 1.08 -1.58 13.01
C GLU A 82 1.90 -2.50 13.92
N THR A 83 2.48 -3.58 13.36
CA THR A 83 3.06 -4.68 14.16
C THR A 83 4.56 -4.57 14.34
N VAL A 84 5.29 -4.02 13.36
CA VAL A 84 6.76 -3.99 13.37
C VAL A 84 7.26 -2.59 13.71
N LEU A 85 6.65 -1.57 13.13
CA LEU A 85 7.06 -0.18 13.33
C LEU A 85 6.33 0.50 14.50
N GLU A 86 5.32 -0.18 15.07
CA GLU A 86 4.46 0.34 16.14
C GLU A 86 3.80 1.69 15.78
N ILE A 87 3.59 1.93 14.49
CA ILE A 87 2.89 3.11 13.96
C ILE A 87 1.40 2.79 13.94
N PRO A 88 0.55 3.55 14.67
CA PRO A 88 -0.89 3.36 14.63
C PRO A 88 -1.41 3.46 13.21
N ARG A 89 -2.30 2.54 12.82
CA ARG A 89 -2.80 2.41 11.43
C ARG A 89 -3.34 3.71 10.86
N GLU A 90 -4.02 4.51 11.68
CA GLU A 90 -4.60 5.80 11.31
C GLU A 90 -3.55 6.87 10.99
N LYS A 91 -2.29 6.64 11.41
CA LYS A 91 -1.14 7.48 11.09
C LYS A 91 -0.29 6.91 9.95
N ALA A 92 -0.50 5.65 9.56
CA ALA A 92 0.30 4.99 8.54
C ALA A 92 -0.03 5.48 7.11
N HIS A 93 -1.28 5.92 6.86
CA HIS A 93 -1.69 6.51 5.59
C HIS A 93 -2.94 7.39 5.76
N PRO A 94 -3.08 8.54 5.06
CA PRO A 94 -4.26 9.41 5.20
C PRO A 94 -5.61 8.72 4.94
N ASP A 95 -5.66 7.79 3.99
CA ASP A 95 -6.86 6.97 3.70
C ASP A 95 -7.27 5.99 4.81
N LEU A 96 -6.43 5.82 5.84
CA LEU A 96 -6.74 5.01 7.01
C LEU A 96 -7.32 5.82 8.17
N ASP A 97 -7.43 7.15 8.03
CA ASP A 97 -8.11 7.98 9.01
C ASP A 97 -9.54 7.46 9.28
N PRO A 98 -9.95 7.27 10.55
CA PRO A 98 -11.24 6.69 10.88
C PRO A 98 -12.44 7.43 10.29
N ASN A 99 -12.37 8.76 10.14
CA ASN A 99 -13.45 9.55 9.56
C ASN A 99 -13.50 9.37 8.05
N VAL A 100 -12.34 9.34 7.38
CA VAL A 100 -12.23 9.07 5.94
C VAL A 100 -12.80 7.69 5.61
N ARG A 101 -12.42 6.66 6.38
CA ARG A 101 -12.91 5.29 6.22
C ARG A 101 -14.43 5.18 6.42
N LYS A 102 -14.96 5.74 7.51
CA LYS A 102 -16.40 5.78 7.77
C LYS A 102 -17.17 6.47 6.64
N LYS A 103 -16.64 7.59 6.13
CA LYS A 103 -17.22 8.30 4.99
C LYS A 103 -17.20 7.44 3.73
N ARG A 104 -16.07 6.79 3.42
CA ARG A 104 -15.91 5.89 2.26
C ARG A 104 -16.95 4.78 2.24
N VAL A 105 -17.10 4.07 3.37
CA VAL A 105 -18.10 2.99 3.50
C VAL A 105 -19.52 3.53 3.32
N LYS A 106 -19.83 4.66 3.97
CA LYS A 106 -21.15 5.29 3.85
C LYS A 106 -21.46 5.69 2.41
N ASP A 107 -20.55 6.39 1.75
CA ASP A 107 -20.73 6.88 0.39
C ASP A 107 -20.89 5.72 -0.61
N TYR A 108 -20.09 4.65 -0.46
CA TYR A 108 -20.19 3.46 -1.29
C TYR A 108 -21.56 2.79 -1.18
N ILE A 109 -22.06 2.60 0.04
CA ILE A 109 -23.37 2.01 0.30
C ILE A 109 -24.48 2.92 -0.26
N GLN A 110 -24.41 4.23 0.00
CA GLN A 110 -25.41 5.20 -0.48
C GLN A 110 -25.40 5.35 -2.01
N GLY A 111 -24.24 5.15 -2.65
CA GLY A 111 -24.09 5.15 -4.11
C GLY A 111 -24.59 3.87 -4.81
N GLY A 112 -25.19 2.94 -4.05
CA GLY A 112 -25.76 1.70 -4.58
C GLY A 112 -24.77 0.54 -4.68
N ALA A 113 -23.62 0.62 -4.00
CA ALA A 113 -22.63 -0.44 -3.91
C ALA A 113 -22.22 -1.05 -5.27
N GLN A 114 -22.01 -0.19 -6.28
CA GLN A 114 -21.70 -0.63 -7.63
C GLN A 114 -20.28 -1.20 -7.69
N LEU A 115 -20.10 -2.31 -8.43
CA LEU A 115 -18.80 -2.97 -8.54
C LEU A 115 -17.69 -2.03 -9.05
N LYS A 116 -18.03 -1.12 -9.97
CA LYS A 116 -17.08 -0.14 -10.53
C LYS A 116 -16.49 0.81 -9.47
N ASP A 117 -17.21 1.03 -8.37
CA ASP A 117 -16.83 1.90 -7.26
C ASP A 117 -16.19 1.12 -6.09
N PHE A 118 -16.12 -0.22 -6.21
CA PHE A 118 -15.42 -1.11 -5.28
C PHE A 118 -13.90 -1.12 -5.58
N THR A 119 -13.29 0.06 -5.48
CA THR A 119 -11.87 0.30 -5.76
C THR A 119 -10.98 -0.17 -4.60
N ALA A 120 -9.65 -0.17 -4.78
CA ALA A 120 -8.69 -0.69 -3.81
C ALA A 120 -8.96 -0.32 -2.33
N TRP A 121 -9.18 0.96 -2.05
CA TRP A 121 -9.47 1.43 -0.68
C TRP A 121 -10.83 0.97 -0.15
N THR A 122 -11.86 0.93 -0.99
CA THR A 122 -13.19 0.43 -0.60
C THR A 122 -13.14 -1.08 -0.36
N ALA A 123 -12.42 -1.82 -1.22
CA ALA A 123 -12.22 -3.25 -1.12
C ALA A 123 -11.37 -3.66 0.09
N LEU A 124 -10.60 -2.73 0.65
CA LEU A 124 -9.81 -2.94 1.85
C LEU A 124 -10.65 -2.92 3.13
N GLU A 125 -11.77 -2.17 3.16
CA GLU A 125 -12.57 -1.95 4.37
C GLU A 125 -13.03 -3.22 5.10
N PRO A 126 -13.46 -4.30 4.41
CA PRO A 126 -13.84 -5.56 5.05
C PRO A 126 -12.70 -6.19 5.87
N TYR A 127 -11.44 -6.01 5.46
CA TYR A 127 -10.29 -6.52 6.19
C TYR A 127 -9.90 -5.65 7.39
N LEU A 128 -10.36 -4.40 7.40
CA LEU A 128 -10.05 -3.42 8.43
C LEU A 128 -11.15 -3.31 9.49
N THR A 129 -12.24 -4.04 9.34
CA THR A 129 -13.35 -4.10 10.30
C THR A 129 -13.11 -5.27 11.26
N GLY A 130 -13.12 -5.01 12.57
CA GLY A 130 -12.98 -6.06 13.60
C GLY A 130 -11.71 -6.01 14.46
N LYS A 131 -10.84 -5.01 14.26
CA LYS A 131 -9.82 -4.58 15.22
C LYS A 131 -10.12 -3.17 15.68
#